data_AF-A0A952YSW5-F1
#
_entry.id   AF-A0A952YSW5-F1
#
_cell.length_a   1.000
_cell.length_b   1.000
_cell.length_c   1.000
_cell.angle_alpha   90.00
_cell.angle_beta   90.00
_cell.angle_gamma   90.00
#
_symmetry.space_group_name_H-M   'P 1'
#
loop_
_entity.id
_entity.type
_entity.pdbx_description
1 polymer ?
#
loop_
_entity_poly.entity_id
_entity_poly.type
_entity_poly.pdbx_seq_one_letter_code
_entity_poly.pdbx_strand_id
1 'polypeptide(L)'
;MTGLIWAPGIDDGYVPQGVAWGNGAVYLSSYRSAAPEIDRGPCRIFKIDPRSGAPLGHFDLPETCGHLGGLAYVGKDTLVASDTRRIYRIDTARAFAPNSGAGAVTATVALRGAVKGSFADFDGRTLFVGAFEKSASKARGYFLPLTVFDTHDGKAIDARSAIRSIPLPRRAQGAAFDREGRLWISASSSRFGQLYRLADRTGRIASSHEMPIGMQDIAFDDEGRLWSVSEAGSLRWQGWARTFPVIFRIDPGKLGGRR
;
A
#
# COMPACT_ATOMS: atom_id res chain seq x y z
N MET A 1 -9.77 -19.98 -10.84
CA MET A 1 -10.02 -18.71 -10.10
C MET A 1 -8.99 -17.70 -10.55
N THR A 2 -9.45 -16.53 -10.99
CA THR A 2 -8.71 -15.48 -11.68
C THR A 2 -7.52 -14.99 -10.85
N GLY A 3 -6.30 -15.18 -11.37
CA GLY A 3 -5.07 -14.66 -10.75
C GLY A 3 -4.73 -13.23 -11.14
N LEU A 4 -5.55 -12.62 -12.00
CA LEU A 4 -5.42 -11.27 -12.56
C LEU A 4 -6.81 -10.61 -12.55
N ILE A 5 -6.88 -9.36 -12.10
CA ILE A 5 -8.09 -8.53 -12.02
C ILE A 5 -7.73 -7.17 -12.60
N TRP A 6 -8.57 -6.61 -13.48
CA TRP A 6 -8.39 -5.24 -13.98
C TRP A 6 -8.56 -4.24 -12.83
N ALA A 7 -7.63 -3.32 -12.66
CA ALA A 7 -7.72 -2.33 -11.58
C ALA A 7 -8.93 -1.39 -11.84
N PRO A 8 -9.88 -1.26 -10.90
CA PRO A 8 -11.03 -0.39 -11.09
C PRO A 8 -10.64 1.09 -11.18
N GLY A 9 -11.40 1.86 -11.96
CA GLY A 9 -11.21 3.31 -12.15
C GLY A 9 -10.04 3.69 -13.04
N ILE A 10 -9.31 2.72 -13.62
CA ILE A 10 -8.11 3.05 -14.39
C ILE A 10 -8.42 3.83 -15.67
N ASP A 11 -9.54 3.51 -16.33
CA ASP A 11 -10.01 4.23 -17.52
C ASP A 11 -10.48 5.65 -17.18
N ASP A 12 -10.86 5.90 -15.92
CA ASP A 12 -11.22 7.22 -15.39
C ASP A 12 -9.98 8.05 -14.97
N GLY A 13 -8.79 7.47 -15.11
CA GLY A 13 -7.51 8.08 -14.75
C GLY A 13 -7.05 7.85 -13.32
N TYR A 14 -7.60 6.86 -12.61
CA TYR A 14 -7.07 6.45 -11.32
C TYR A 14 -5.81 5.60 -11.48
N VAL A 15 -4.74 6.01 -10.81
CA VAL A 15 -3.48 5.26 -10.74
C VAL A 15 -3.55 4.34 -9.53
N PRO A 16 -3.51 3.00 -9.69
CA PRO A 16 -3.49 2.09 -8.55
C PRO A 16 -2.16 2.17 -7.80
N GLN A 17 -2.20 2.04 -6.47
CA GLN A 17 -1.03 2.17 -5.60
C GLN A 17 -1.01 1.11 -4.50
N GLY A 18 -1.82 1.29 -3.46
CA GLY A 18 -1.84 0.46 -2.27
C GLY A 18 -2.77 -0.73 -2.37
N VAL A 19 -2.46 -1.84 -1.71
CA VAL A 19 -3.38 -2.97 -1.56
C VAL A 19 -3.41 -3.44 -0.11
N ALA A 20 -4.60 -3.80 0.38
CA ALA A 20 -4.76 -4.45 1.66
C ALA A 20 -5.75 -5.60 1.55
N TRP A 21 -5.56 -6.64 2.36
CA TRP A 21 -6.54 -7.70 2.54
C TRP A 21 -7.28 -7.51 3.87
N GLY A 22 -8.60 -7.63 3.85
CA GLY A 22 -9.40 -7.60 5.06
C GLY A 22 -10.84 -8.03 4.80
N ASN A 23 -11.45 -8.74 5.75
CA ASN A 23 -12.84 -9.19 5.67
C ASN A 23 -13.20 -9.91 4.36
N GLY A 24 -12.28 -10.74 3.85
CA GLY A 24 -12.48 -11.50 2.62
C GLY A 24 -12.48 -10.66 1.33
N ALA A 25 -12.03 -9.40 1.38
CA ALA A 25 -11.97 -8.49 0.24
C ALA A 25 -10.55 -7.98 0.00
N VAL A 26 -10.28 -7.62 -1.27
CA VAL A 26 -9.11 -6.80 -1.62
C VAL A 26 -9.53 -5.34 -1.59
N TYR A 27 -8.78 -4.53 -0.86
CA TYR A 27 -8.88 -3.07 -0.91
C TYR A 27 -7.76 -2.54 -1.79
N LEU A 28 -8.09 -1.61 -2.69
CA LEU A 28 -7.13 -0.95 -3.56
C LEU A 28 -7.17 0.55 -3.29
N SER A 29 -6.04 1.16 -2.95
CA SER A 29 -5.93 2.62 -2.98
C SER A 29 -5.46 3.12 -4.33
N SER A 30 -5.93 4.31 -4.66
CA SER A 30 -5.61 5.00 -5.89
C SER A 30 -5.69 6.51 -5.71
N TYR A 31 -5.10 7.23 -6.64
CA TYR A 31 -5.31 8.66 -6.80
C TYR A 31 -5.47 8.98 -8.27
N ARG A 32 -6.25 10.01 -8.58
CA ARG A 32 -6.51 10.39 -9.96
C ARG A 32 -5.36 11.23 -10.51
N SER A 33 -4.73 10.75 -11.58
CA SER A 33 -3.75 11.49 -12.36
C SER A 33 -3.66 10.88 -13.76
N ALA A 34 -3.84 11.72 -14.78
CA ALA A 34 -3.76 11.30 -16.17
C ALA A 34 -2.39 11.56 -16.82
N ALA A 35 -1.48 12.28 -16.15
CA ALA A 35 -0.22 12.72 -16.74
C ALA A 35 0.96 12.65 -15.75
N PRO A 36 2.17 12.25 -16.21
CA PRO A 36 3.35 12.09 -15.35
C PRO A 36 3.74 13.29 -14.47
N GLU A 37 3.46 14.51 -14.94
CA GLU A 37 3.76 15.77 -14.29
C GLU A 37 2.78 16.14 -13.17
N ILE A 38 1.60 15.50 -13.13
CA ILE A 38 0.58 15.71 -12.11
C ILE A 38 0.75 14.64 -11.02
N ASP A 39 1.47 14.93 -9.94
CA ASP A 39 1.82 13.96 -8.90
C ASP A 39 0.81 13.82 -7.75
N ARG A 40 -0.28 14.60 -7.79
CA ARG A 40 -1.36 14.59 -6.80
C ARG A 40 -2.73 14.75 -7.45
N GLY A 41 -3.76 14.14 -6.86
CA GLY A 41 -5.16 14.32 -7.23
C GLY A 41 -6.12 13.56 -6.29
N PRO A 42 -7.44 13.62 -6.55
CA PRO A 42 -8.45 12.98 -5.71
C PRO A 42 -8.13 11.51 -5.42
N CYS A 43 -8.17 11.14 -4.14
CA CYS A 43 -7.86 9.79 -3.69
C CYS A 43 -9.13 8.95 -3.52
N ARG A 44 -9.05 7.68 -3.93
CA ARG A 44 -10.15 6.72 -3.82
C ARG A 44 -9.65 5.36 -3.36
N ILE A 45 -10.42 4.73 -2.47
CA ILE A 45 -10.26 3.31 -2.12
C ILE A 45 -11.39 2.53 -2.78
N PHE A 46 -11.05 1.45 -3.48
CA PHE A 46 -12.00 0.48 -3.99
C PHE A 46 -12.03 -0.75 -3.09
N LYS A 47 -13.22 -1.30 -2.83
CA LYS A 47 -13.39 -2.64 -2.25
C LYS A 47 -13.71 -3.59 -3.39
N ILE A 48 -13.02 -4.73 -3.46
CA ILE A 48 -13.06 -5.63 -4.62
C ILE A 48 -13.31 -7.06 -4.13
N ASP A 49 -14.21 -7.76 -4.81
CA ASP A 49 -14.37 -9.21 -4.62
C ASP A 49 -13.16 -9.93 -5.25
N PRO A 50 -12.34 -10.63 -4.45
CA PRO A 50 -11.14 -11.30 -4.95
C PRO A 50 -11.43 -12.46 -5.90
N ARG A 51 -12.66 -12.98 -5.93
CA ARG A 51 -13.04 -14.11 -6.80
C ARG A 51 -13.44 -13.65 -8.20
N SER A 52 -14.33 -12.67 -8.29
CA SER A 52 -14.82 -12.15 -9.57
C SER A 52 -13.99 -10.99 -10.12
N GLY A 53 -13.28 -10.26 -9.25
CA GLY A 53 -12.67 -8.97 -9.58
C GLY A 53 -13.67 -7.81 -9.63
N ALA A 54 -14.94 -8.04 -9.31
CA ALA A 54 -15.96 -7.00 -9.34
C ALA A 54 -15.76 -5.97 -8.20
N PRO A 55 -15.93 -4.67 -8.47
CA PRO A 55 -16.00 -3.67 -7.43
C PRO A 55 -17.24 -3.90 -6.55
N LEU A 56 -17.03 -3.95 -5.24
CA LEU A 56 -18.08 -4.02 -4.21
C LEU A 56 -18.48 -2.63 -3.69
N GLY A 57 -17.74 -1.60 -4.08
CA GLY A 57 -17.97 -0.22 -3.68
C GLY A 57 -16.67 0.59 -3.73
N HIS A 58 -16.79 1.90 -3.53
CA HIS A 58 -15.64 2.80 -3.41
C HIS A 58 -15.89 3.84 -2.30
N PHE A 59 -14.80 4.44 -1.83
CA PHE A 59 -14.80 5.53 -0.87
C PHE A 59 -13.79 6.59 -1.29
N ASP A 60 -14.25 7.84 -1.38
CA ASP A 60 -13.39 8.99 -1.67
C ASP A 60 -12.83 9.57 -0.37
N LEU A 61 -11.52 9.78 -0.32
CA LEU A 61 -10.88 10.44 0.81
C LEU A 61 -11.05 11.96 0.72
N PRO A 62 -10.93 12.68 1.86
CA PRO A 62 -10.93 14.15 1.85
C PRO A 62 -9.86 14.71 0.90
N GLU A 63 -10.09 15.91 0.35
CA GLU A 63 -9.19 16.63 -0.57
C GLU A 63 -7.77 16.82 -0.06
N THR A 64 -7.59 16.68 1.25
CA THR A 64 -6.28 16.73 1.88
C THR A 64 -5.39 15.53 1.49
N CYS A 65 -5.98 14.48 0.90
CA CYS A 65 -5.26 13.39 0.24
C CYS A 65 -4.97 13.73 -1.22
N GLY A 66 -3.75 13.47 -1.66
CA GLY A 66 -3.34 13.67 -3.06
C GLY A 66 -2.64 12.47 -3.70
N HIS A 67 -2.03 11.56 -2.93
CA HIS A 67 -1.29 10.43 -3.48
C HIS A 67 -1.36 9.23 -2.53
N LEU A 68 -2.45 8.46 -2.60
CA LEU A 68 -2.75 7.38 -1.65
C LEU A 68 -1.92 6.12 -1.91
N GLY A 69 -0.68 6.14 -1.45
CA GLY A 69 0.35 5.15 -1.79
C GLY A 69 0.19 3.76 -1.16
N GLY A 70 -0.46 3.63 0.01
CA GLY A 70 -0.57 2.33 0.69
C GLY A 70 -1.80 2.18 1.59
N LEU A 71 -2.09 0.93 1.93
CA LEU A 71 -3.19 0.53 2.79
C LEU A 71 -2.75 -0.56 3.78
N ALA A 72 -3.17 -0.44 5.03
CA ALA A 72 -3.03 -1.50 6.03
C ALA A 72 -4.39 -1.82 6.64
N TYR A 73 -4.80 -3.10 6.63
CA TYR A 73 -5.95 -3.53 7.43
C TYR A 73 -5.49 -3.83 8.86
N VAL A 74 -6.04 -3.09 9.83
CA VAL A 74 -5.61 -3.17 11.24
C VAL A 74 -6.60 -3.93 12.12
N GLY A 75 -7.55 -4.65 11.50
CA GLY A 75 -8.60 -5.41 12.17
C GLY A 75 -9.82 -4.56 12.53
N LYS A 76 -10.90 -5.25 12.97
CA LYS A 76 -12.17 -4.63 13.42
C LYS A 76 -12.70 -3.58 12.45
N ASP A 77 -12.82 -3.94 11.18
CA ASP A 77 -13.34 -3.08 10.12
C ASP A 77 -12.54 -1.78 9.93
N THR A 78 -11.26 -1.74 10.33
CA THR A 78 -10.44 -0.54 10.26
C THR A 78 -9.32 -0.68 9.23
N LEU A 79 -9.26 0.29 8.31
CA LEU A 79 -8.11 0.51 7.43
C LEU A 79 -7.29 1.69 7.94
N VAL A 80 -5.98 1.61 7.73
CA VAL A 80 -5.10 2.77 7.71
C VAL A 80 -4.68 3.03 6.27
N ALA A 81 -4.88 4.26 5.80
CA ALA A 81 -4.48 4.67 4.47
C ALA A 81 -3.35 5.70 4.55
N SER A 82 -2.33 5.57 3.69
CA SER A 82 -1.13 6.43 3.74
C SER A 82 -0.96 7.26 2.47
N ASP A 83 -0.92 8.59 2.62
CA ASP A 83 -0.56 9.57 1.57
C ASP A 83 0.70 10.30 1.98
N THR A 84 1.87 9.66 1.82
CA THR A 84 3.25 10.14 2.02
C THR A 84 3.53 10.98 3.28
N ARG A 85 2.89 12.13 3.44
CA ARG A 85 2.95 13.04 4.59
C ARG A 85 1.73 12.96 5.52
N ARG A 86 0.85 11.99 5.33
CA ARG A 86 -0.32 11.79 6.20
C ARG A 86 -0.76 10.34 6.23
N ILE A 87 -1.33 9.94 7.35
CA ILE A 87 -2.05 8.67 7.52
C ILE A 87 -3.47 8.96 8.02
N TYR A 88 -4.42 8.16 7.56
CA TYR A 88 -5.83 8.24 7.90
C TYR A 88 -6.28 6.93 8.53
N ARG A 89 -7.02 6.98 9.64
CA ARG A 89 -7.75 5.83 10.18
C ARG A 89 -9.17 5.85 9.62
N ILE A 90 -9.59 4.75 9.00
CA ILE A 90 -10.83 4.66 8.24
C ILE A 90 -11.67 3.50 8.78
N ASP A 91 -12.91 3.79 9.17
CA ASP A 91 -13.95 2.80 9.43
C ASP A 91 -14.53 2.33 8.08
N THR A 92 -14.30 1.06 7.76
CA THR A 92 -14.71 0.47 6.49
C THR A 92 -16.20 0.24 6.38
N ALA A 93 -16.91 -0.03 7.50
CA ALA A 93 -18.36 -0.18 7.45
C ALA A 93 -19.02 1.14 7.03
N ARG A 94 -18.55 2.27 7.60
CA ARG A 94 -19.03 3.62 7.23
C ARG A 94 -18.55 4.05 5.84
N ALA A 95 -17.31 3.73 5.47
CA ALA A 95 -16.73 4.11 4.19
C ALA A 95 -17.53 3.54 3.00
N PHE A 96 -18.03 2.31 3.14
CA PHE A 96 -18.71 1.57 2.06
C PHE A 96 -20.23 1.42 2.30
N ALA A 97 -20.82 2.17 3.23
CA ALA A 97 -22.27 2.20 3.44
C ALA A 97 -22.99 2.96 2.30
N PRO A 98 -24.28 2.67 2.05
CA PRO A 98 -25.11 3.46 1.13
C PRO A 98 -25.09 4.95 1.50
N ASN A 99 -24.84 5.83 0.53
CA ASN A 99 -24.65 7.30 0.68
C ASN A 99 -23.29 7.76 1.27
N SER A 100 -22.27 6.89 1.23
CA SER A 100 -20.83 7.15 1.44
C SER A 100 -20.41 8.22 2.46
N GLY A 101 -19.76 7.76 3.54
CA GLY A 101 -18.47 8.35 3.93
C GLY A 101 -18.43 9.42 5.02
N ALA A 102 -19.57 9.96 5.48
CA ALA A 102 -19.58 10.92 6.59
C ALA A 102 -19.06 10.24 7.87
N GLY A 103 -17.95 10.77 8.43
CA GLY A 103 -17.32 10.20 9.62
C GLY A 103 -16.66 8.83 9.41
N ALA A 104 -16.40 8.43 8.16
CA ALA A 104 -15.62 7.22 7.86
C ALA A 104 -14.13 7.41 8.18
N VAL A 105 -13.56 8.59 7.91
CA VAL A 105 -12.26 8.98 8.44
C VAL A 105 -12.44 9.33 9.93
N THR A 106 -11.87 8.51 10.81
CA THR A 106 -12.05 8.62 12.27
C THR A 106 -10.86 9.28 12.97
N ALA A 107 -9.71 9.37 12.30
CA ALA A 107 -8.55 10.12 12.77
C ALA A 107 -7.58 10.39 11.61
N THR A 108 -6.80 11.45 11.73
CA THR A 108 -5.76 11.82 10.75
C THR A 108 -4.49 12.26 11.46
N VAL A 109 -3.33 11.77 11.02
CA VAL A 109 -2.03 12.16 11.58
C VAL A 109 -1.09 12.59 10.46
N ALA A 110 -0.47 13.76 10.59
CA ALA A 110 0.55 14.24 9.66
C ALA A 110 1.92 13.62 9.97
N LEU A 111 2.68 13.28 8.93
CA LEU A 111 4.03 12.70 9.03
C LEU A 111 5.09 13.72 8.64
N ARG A 112 6.08 13.95 9.51
CA ARG A 112 7.14 14.96 9.33
C ARG A 112 8.53 14.35 9.34
N GLY A 113 9.49 15.16 8.87
CA GLY A 113 10.90 14.79 8.84
C GLY A 113 11.14 13.55 7.99
N ALA A 114 11.84 12.57 8.56
CA ALA A 114 12.20 11.32 7.91
C ALA A 114 11.04 10.30 7.83
N VAL A 115 9.99 10.46 8.64
CA VAL A 115 8.84 9.56 8.59
C VAL A 115 7.97 9.95 7.39
N LYS A 116 7.75 8.97 6.52
CA LYS A 116 6.85 9.05 5.37
C LYS A 116 6.01 7.77 5.30
N GLY A 117 4.80 7.91 4.80
CA GLY A 117 3.87 6.81 4.51
C GLY A 117 3.65 6.72 3.01
N SER A 118 4.71 6.42 2.26
CA SER A 118 4.57 6.07 0.83
C SER A 118 3.80 4.76 0.69
N PHE A 119 3.91 3.88 1.68
CA PHE A 119 3.10 2.68 1.84
C PHE A 119 2.99 2.33 3.33
N ALA A 120 2.07 1.44 3.69
CA ALA A 120 1.85 1.02 5.06
C ALA A 120 1.38 -0.43 5.14
N ASP A 121 1.71 -1.11 6.24
CA ASP A 121 1.16 -2.42 6.58
C ASP A 121 1.10 -2.60 8.12
N PHE A 122 0.52 -3.68 8.62
CA PHE A 122 0.33 -3.92 10.05
C PHE A 122 0.77 -5.33 10.46
N ASP A 123 1.67 -5.45 11.44
CA ASP A 123 2.18 -6.74 11.91
C ASP A 123 1.28 -7.43 12.96
N GLY A 124 0.03 -6.96 13.10
CA GLY A 124 -0.88 -7.38 14.16
C GLY A 124 -0.73 -6.58 15.46
N ARG A 125 0.31 -5.75 15.60
CA ARG A 125 0.56 -4.95 16.82
C ARG A 125 0.97 -3.51 16.53
N THR A 126 1.78 -3.29 15.51
CA THR A 126 2.40 -2.01 15.17
C THR A 126 2.17 -1.69 13.70
N LEU A 127 1.82 -0.44 13.43
CA LEU A 127 1.71 0.07 12.07
C LEU A 127 3.12 0.27 11.52
N PHE A 128 3.40 -0.34 10.39
CA PHE A 128 4.60 -0.11 9.63
C PHE A 128 4.31 0.93 8.54
N VAL A 129 5.15 1.95 8.42
CA VAL A 129 5.12 2.91 7.30
C VAL A 129 6.48 2.98 6.63
N GLY A 130 6.49 2.94 5.31
CA GLY A 130 7.72 2.96 4.51
C GLY A 130 7.80 4.17 3.59
N ALA A 131 9.02 4.49 3.17
CA ALA A 131 9.31 5.59 2.25
C ALA A 131 9.81 5.07 0.89
N PHE A 132 9.21 5.55 -0.19
CA PHE A 132 9.84 5.45 -1.51
C PHE A 132 11.06 6.36 -1.55
N GLU A 133 12.24 5.76 -1.64
CA GLU A 133 13.50 6.49 -1.63
C GLU A 133 14.48 5.97 -2.68
N LYS A 134 15.06 6.90 -3.44
CA LYS A 134 16.10 6.59 -4.43
C LYS A 134 17.46 6.40 -3.79
N SER A 135 17.70 6.90 -2.57
CA SER A 135 18.97 6.74 -1.84
C SER A 135 18.87 5.66 -0.78
N ALA A 136 19.81 4.73 -0.74
CA ALA A 136 19.85 3.66 0.26
C ALA A 136 19.96 4.21 1.69
N SER A 137 20.71 5.29 1.90
CA SER A 137 20.87 5.92 3.23
C SER A 137 19.59 6.55 3.78
N LYS A 138 18.60 6.81 2.92
CA LYS A 138 17.31 7.43 3.29
C LYS A 138 16.16 6.43 3.26
N ALA A 139 16.31 5.30 2.57
CA ALA A 139 15.29 4.26 2.47
C ALA A 139 15.10 3.57 3.83
N ARG A 140 14.01 3.93 4.51
CA ARG A 140 13.70 3.45 5.85
C ARG A 140 12.21 3.17 6.01
N GLY A 141 11.93 2.19 6.86
CA GLY A 141 10.60 1.91 7.38
C GLY A 141 10.55 2.18 8.88
N TYR A 142 9.41 2.66 9.37
CA TYR A 142 9.18 3.04 10.75
C TYR A 142 8.01 2.26 11.33
N PHE A 143 8.19 1.75 12.54
CA PHE A 143 7.14 1.06 13.29
C PHE A 143 6.52 2.05 14.27
N LEU A 144 5.25 2.38 14.04
CA LEU A 144 4.46 3.31 14.83
C LEU A 144 3.48 2.52 15.72
N PRO A 145 3.24 2.95 16.97
CA PRO A 145 2.14 2.40 17.75
C PRO A 145 0.81 2.85 17.12
N LEU A 146 -0.22 2.00 17.08
CA LEU A 146 -1.53 2.41 16.57
C LEU A 146 -2.16 3.57 17.36
N THR A 147 -1.79 3.71 18.63
CA THR A 147 -2.25 4.80 19.51
C THR A 147 -1.83 6.20 19.05
N VAL A 148 -0.98 6.33 18.01
CA VAL A 148 -0.76 7.65 17.37
C VAL A 148 -2.05 8.28 16.88
N PHE A 149 -3.03 7.48 16.43
CA PHE A 149 -4.33 8.01 16.01
C PHE A 149 -5.17 8.56 17.16
N ASP A 150 -4.95 8.09 18.38
CA ASP A 150 -5.71 8.56 19.55
C ASP A 150 -5.00 9.73 20.24
N THR A 151 -3.68 9.73 20.22
CA THR A 151 -2.84 10.72 20.90
C THR A 151 -2.46 11.92 20.03
N HIS A 152 -2.49 11.76 18.70
CA HIS A 152 -2.03 12.75 17.72
C HIS A 152 -3.04 12.99 16.59
N ASP A 153 -4.33 12.74 16.82
CA ASP A 153 -5.37 13.13 15.85
C ASP A 153 -5.31 14.65 15.56
N GLY A 154 -5.34 14.99 14.27
CA GLY A 154 -5.16 16.35 13.78
C GLY A 154 -3.74 16.94 13.95
N LYS A 155 -2.80 16.17 14.52
CA LYS A 155 -1.43 16.62 14.84
C LYS A 155 -0.39 15.94 13.95
N ALA A 156 0.86 16.35 14.13
CA ALA A 156 2.00 15.80 13.41
C ALA A 156 2.88 14.93 14.31
N ILE A 157 3.44 13.88 13.73
CA ILE A 157 4.46 13.02 14.34
C ILE A 157 5.73 13.01 13.48
N ASP A 158 6.83 12.56 14.09
CA ASP A 158 8.11 12.35 13.42
C ASP A 158 8.79 11.07 13.93
N ALA A 159 10.08 10.90 13.62
CA ALA A 159 10.82 9.69 13.95
C ALA A 159 10.89 9.39 15.46
N ARG A 160 10.69 10.39 16.33
CA ARG A 160 10.65 10.20 17.79
C ARG A 160 9.39 9.47 18.26
N SER A 161 8.33 9.50 17.47
CA SER A 161 7.09 8.76 17.74
C SER A 161 7.17 7.30 17.30
N ALA A 162 8.23 6.89 16.60
CA ALA A 162 8.42 5.53 16.16
C ALA A 162 9.06 4.67 17.27
N ILE A 163 8.54 3.45 17.43
CA ILE A 163 9.09 2.43 18.34
C ILE A 163 10.48 2.01 17.87
N ARG A 164 10.64 1.86 16.55
CA ARG A 164 11.90 1.51 15.89
C ARG A 164 11.82 1.82 14.41
N SER A 165 12.96 1.72 13.73
CA SER A 165 13.04 1.80 12.27
C SER A 165 14.06 0.82 11.70
N ILE A 166 13.90 0.46 10.43
CA ILE A 166 14.76 -0.46 9.69
C ILE A 166 15.16 0.15 8.35
N PRO A 167 16.34 -0.17 7.80
CA PRO A 167 16.65 0.13 6.40
C PRO A 167 15.73 -0.65 5.46
N LEU A 168 15.48 -0.09 4.29
CA LEU A 168 14.70 -0.72 3.23
C LEU A 168 15.49 -0.77 1.92
N PRO A 169 15.13 -1.70 1.01
CA PRO A 169 15.56 -1.63 -0.38
C PRO A 169 15.22 -0.25 -0.99
N ARG A 170 16.07 0.21 -1.91
CA ARG A 170 15.79 1.43 -2.68
C ARG A 170 14.53 1.24 -3.49
N ARG A 171 13.75 2.32 -3.63
CA ARG A 171 12.49 2.33 -4.38
C ARG A 171 11.50 1.26 -3.91
N ALA A 172 11.50 0.98 -2.60
CA ALA A 172 10.42 0.22 -1.99
C ALA A 172 9.08 0.92 -2.27
N GLN A 173 8.08 0.14 -2.65
CA GLN A 173 6.73 0.58 -3.00
C GLN A 173 5.68 0.01 -2.05
N GLY A 174 6.00 -1.05 -1.31
CA GLY A 174 5.04 -1.78 -0.50
C GLY A 174 5.65 -2.63 0.57
N ALA A 175 4.81 -3.09 1.49
CA ALA A 175 5.17 -4.00 2.56
C ALA A 175 4.04 -4.96 2.89
N ALA A 176 4.39 -6.20 3.23
CA ALA A 176 3.44 -7.16 3.77
C ALA A 176 4.11 -8.03 4.86
N PHE A 177 3.47 -8.20 6.01
CA PHE A 177 3.84 -9.25 6.98
C PHE A 177 3.15 -10.56 6.62
N ASP A 178 3.92 -11.64 6.51
CA ASP A 178 3.32 -12.97 6.42
C ASP A 178 2.88 -13.50 7.79
N ARG A 179 2.25 -14.68 7.81
CA ARG A 179 1.71 -15.31 9.02
C ARG A 179 2.78 -15.61 10.07
N GLU A 180 4.02 -15.82 9.64
CA GLU A 180 5.17 -16.03 10.53
C GLU A 180 5.78 -14.70 11.01
N GLY A 181 5.18 -13.57 10.64
CA GLY A 181 5.65 -12.22 11.00
C GLY A 181 6.90 -11.79 10.24
N ARG A 182 7.21 -12.43 9.11
CA ARG A 182 8.34 -12.04 8.25
C ARG A 182 7.88 -10.94 7.31
N LEU A 183 8.73 -9.93 7.16
CA LEU A 183 8.42 -8.76 6.34
C LEU A 183 8.84 -9.00 4.89
N TRP A 184 7.91 -8.78 3.98
CA TRP A 184 8.12 -8.74 2.54
C TRP A 184 8.05 -7.30 2.07
N ILE A 185 8.85 -6.95 1.06
CA ILE A 185 8.93 -5.60 0.49
C ILE A 185 8.88 -5.71 -1.03
N SER A 186 7.94 -5.03 -1.67
CA SER A 186 8.00 -4.78 -3.10
C SER A 186 8.87 -3.55 -3.37
N ALA A 187 9.65 -3.60 -4.45
CA ALA A 187 10.38 -2.44 -4.95
C ALA A 187 10.32 -2.40 -6.47
N SER A 188 10.05 -1.24 -7.05
CA SER A 188 9.90 -1.16 -8.49
C SER A 188 10.20 0.22 -9.06
N SER A 189 10.20 0.27 -10.40
CA SER A 189 10.20 1.47 -11.22
C SER A 189 9.71 1.12 -12.62
N SER A 190 9.84 2.04 -13.57
CA SER A 190 9.64 1.76 -15.00
C SER A 190 10.65 0.78 -15.61
N ARG A 191 11.70 0.39 -14.87
CA ARG A 191 12.80 -0.43 -15.39
C ARG A 191 12.94 -1.79 -14.72
N PHE A 192 12.37 -1.97 -13.53
CA PHE A 192 12.46 -3.23 -12.79
C PHE A 192 11.28 -3.39 -11.83
N GLY A 193 10.99 -4.63 -11.45
CA GLY A 193 10.20 -4.99 -10.28
C GLY A 193 10.93 -6.08 -9.50
N GLN A 194 10.91 -5.98 -8.18
CA GLN A 194 11.53 -6.93 -7.26
C GLN A 194 10.63 -7.13 -6.05
N LEU A 195 10.60 -8.37 -5.56
CA LEU A 195 10.00 -8.73 -4.29
C LEU A 195 11.10 -9.28 -3.37
N TYR A 196 11.29 -8.64 -2.23
CA TYR A 196 12.26 -9.04 -1.23
C TYR A 196 11.55 -9.64 -0.02
N ARG A 197 12.09 -10.75 0.48
CA ARG A 197 11.77 -11.21 1.83
C ARG A 197 12.90 -10.82 2.76
N LEU A 198 12.60 -10.16 3.86
CA LEU A 198 13.59 -9.81 4.86
C LEU A 198 13.85 -11.02 5.77
N ALA A 199 15.11 -11.21 6.13
CA ALA A 199 15.57 -12.33 6.92
C ALA A 199 15.24 -12.19 8.40
N ASP A 200 15.15 -10.95 8.88
CA ASP A 200 14.98 -10.61 10.27
C ASP A 200 14.46 -9.17 10.39
N ARG A 201 14.26 -8.75 11.65
CA ARG A 201 13.77 -7.42 12.01
C ARG A 201 14.79 -6.30 11.83
N THR A 202 16.00 -6.57 11.29
CA THR A 202 17.06 -5.58 11.06
C THR A 202 17.05 -5.03 9.64
N GLY A 203 16.26 -5.58 8.73
CA GLY A 203 16.15 -5.15 7.34
C GLY A 203 17.07 -5.88 6.36
N ARG A 204 17.80 -6.91 6.83
CA ARG A 204 18.62 -7.75 5.95
C ARG A 204 17.74 -8.54 4.99
N ILE A 205 18.11 -8.60 3.71
CA ILE A 205 17.38 -9.37 2.69
C ILE A 205 17.75 -10.86 2.82
N ALA A 206 16.75 -11.74 2.87
CA ALA A 206 16.90 -13.19 2.82
C ALA A 206 16.79 -13.74 1.39
N SER A 207 15.87 -13.20 0.60
CA SER A 207 15.66 -13.62 -0.79
C SER A 207 15.11 -12.47 -1.62
N SER A 208 15.33 -12.55 -2.94
CA SER A 208 14.80 -11.61 -3.92
C SER A 208 14.24 -12.36 -5.12
N HIS A 209 13.14 -11.87 -5.67
CA HIS A 209 12.46 -12.46 -6.82
C HIS A 209 12.09 -11.35 -7.82
N GLU A 210 12.39 -11.57 -9.10
CA GLU A 210 11.98 -10.64 -10.16
C GLU A 210 10.47 -10.57 -10.27
N MET A 211 9.96 -9.35 -10.43
CA MET A 211 8.54 -9.05 -10.54
C MET A 211 8.27 -8.10 -11.70
N PRO A 212 6.99 -7.96 -12.13
CA PRO A 212 6.62 -6.95 -13.12
C PRO A 212 7.05 -5.54 -12.72
N ILE A 213 7.41 -4.74 -13.73
CA ILE A 213 7.66 -3.30 -13.53
C ILE A 213 6.40 -2.61 -13.00
N GLY A 214 6.58 -1.50 -12.29
CA GLY A 214 5.46 -0.74 -11.73
C GLY A 214 4.67 -1.46 -10.64
N MET A 215 5.12 -2.64 -10.18
CA MET A 215 4.57 -3.31 -9.00
C MET A 215 4.58 -2.35 -7.81
N GLN A 216 3.42 -2.14 -7.22
CA GLN A 216 3.22 -1.25 -6.09
C GLN A 216 3.13 -2.07 -4.81
N ASP A 217 2.16 -1.77 -3.96
CA ASP A 217 2.02 -2.36 -2.65
C ASP A 217 1.70 -3.87 -2.68
N ILE A 218 1.75 -4.52 -1.52
CA ILE A 218 1.52 -5.96 -1.38
C ILE A 218 0.69 -6.30 -0.13
N ALA A 219 -0.09 -7.37 -0.19
CA ALA A 219 -0.86 -7.85 0.98
C ALA A 219 -1.05 -9.37 0.95
N PHE A 220 -0.90 -10.03 2.09
CA PHE A 220 -1.24 -11.46 2.23
C PHE A 220 -2.73 -11.65 2.49
N ASP A 221 -3.32 -12.65 1.85
CA ASP A 221 -4.67 -13.11 2.18
C ASP A 221 -4.69 -14.23 3.23
N ASP A 222 -5.90 -14.64 3.62
CA ASP A 222 -6.14 -15.71 4.60
C ASP A 222 -5.71 -17.11 4.12
N GLU A 223 -5.25 -17.26 2.89
CA GLU A 223 -4.66 -18.49 2.39
C GLU A 223 -3.14 -18.38 2.21
N GLY A 224 -2.53 -17.24 2.63
CA GLY A 224 -1.10 -16.99 2.50
C GLY A 224 -0.67 -16.66 1.07
N ARG A 225 -1.61 -16.33 0.19
CA ARG A 225 -1.32 -15.88 -1.18
C ARG A 225 -1.07 -14.37 -1.14
N LEU A 226 -0.14 -13.90 -1.96
CA LEU A 226 0.31 -12.52 -1.95
C LEU A 226 -0.37 -11.74 -3.08
N TRP A 227 -1.13 -10.72 -2.75
CA TRP A 227 -1.72 -9.78 -3.70
C TRP A 227 -0.78 -8.61 -3.94
N SER A 228 -0.81 -8.09 -5.15
CA SER A 228 -0.16 -6.83 -5.52
C SER A 228 -0.95 -6.16 -6.64
N VAL A 229 -0.52 -4.96 -7.00
CA VAL A 229 -1.04 -4.22 -8.15
C VAL A 229 0.12 -3.61 -8.91
N SER A 230 -0.05 -3.36 -10.21
CA SER A 230 0.91 -2.57 -10.98
C SER A 230 0.28 -1.29 -11.52
N GLU A 231 1.01 -0.19 -11.39
CA GLU A 231 0.64 1.12 -11.95
C GLU A 231 0.99 1.25 -13.44
N ALA A 232 1.85 0.36 -13.94
CA ALA A 232 2.29 0.36 -15.31
C ALA A 232 1.07 0.11 -16.21
N GLY A 233 0.69 1.08 -17.04
CA GLY A 233 -0.52 0.98 -17.88
C GLY A 233 -1.70 1.82 -17.41
N SER A 234 -1.59 2.53 -16.28
CA SER A 234 -2.49 3.67 -16.02
C SER A 234 -2.31 4.76 -17.08
N LEU A 235 -3.32 5.64 -17.25
CA LEU A 235 -3.24 6.78 -18.18
C LEU A 235 -1.96 7.60 -17.96
N ARG A 236 -1.60 7.82 -16.70
CA ARG A 236 -0.35 8.48 -16.29
C ARG A 236 0.91 7.84 -16.90
N TRP A 237 0.94 6.52 -17.07
CA TRP A 237 2.14 5.76 -17.44
C TRP A 237 2.02 5.05 -18.79
N GLN A 238 1.18 5.54 -19.70
CA GLN A 238 1.04 4.98 -21.05
C GLN A 238 2.34 4.92 -21.85
N GLY A 239 3.31 5.80 -21.55
CA GLY A 239 4.61 5.82 -22.23
C GLY A 239 5.61 4.76 -21.75
N TRP A 240 5.26 3.89 -20.80
CA TRP A 240 6.17 2.84 -20.33
C TRP A 240 6.26 1.68 -21.31
N ALA A 241 7.42 1.02 -21.37
CA ALA A 241 7.68 -0.06 -22.32
C ALA A 241 6.84 -1.33 -22.09
N ARG A 242 6.20 -1.47 -20.93
CA ARG A 242 5.28 -2.57 -20.61
C ARG A 242 4.10 -2.04 -19.80
N THR A 243 2.93 -2.63 -20.00
CA THR A 243 1.68 -2.27 -19.31
C THR A 243 1.10 -3.51 -18.63
N PHE A 244 0.75 -3.35 -17.35
CA PHE A 244 0.15 -4.34 -16.46
C PHE A 244 -0.84 -3.66 -15.48
N PRO A 245 -1.92 -3.02 -15.96
CA PRO A 245 -2.90 -2.31 -15.12
C PRO A 245 -3.81 -3.25 -14.31
N VAL A 246 -3.20 -4.19 -13.60
CA VAL A 246 -3.88 -5.32 -13.00
C VAL A 246 -3.50 -5.43 -11.53
N ILE A 247 -4.49 -5.82 -10.75
CA ILE A 247 -4.29 -6.47 -9.48
C ILE A 247 -3.98 -7.94 -9.79
N PHE A 248 -2.95 -8.49 -9.18
CA PHE A 248 -2.52 -9.85 -9.44
C PHE A 248 -2.13 -10.57 -8.17
N ARG A 249 -2.25 -11.89 -8.23
CA ARG A 249 -1.95 -12.77 -7.10
C ARG A 249 -0.71 -13.61 -7.41
N ILE A 250 0.20 -13.63 -6.46
CA ILE A 250 1.44 -14.40 -6.45
C ILE A 250 1.26 -15.55 -5.46
N ASP A 251 1.76 -16.73 -5.82
CA ASP A 251 1.91 -17.85 -4.92
C ASP A 251 3.36 -17.86 -4.39
N PRO A 252 3.60 -17.43 -3.14
CA PRO A 252 4.95 -17.37 -2.59
C PRO A 252 5.65 -18.73 -2.54
N GLY A 253 4.88 -19.83 -2.42
CA GLY A 253 5.43 -21.19 -2.39
C GLY A 253 6.03 -21.62 -3.74
N LYS A 254 5.68 -20.93 -4.83
CA LYS A 254 6.22 -21.17 -6.18
C LYS A 254 7.38 -20.24 -6.53
N LEU A 255 7.73 -19.31 -5.66
CA LEU A 255 8.89 -18.44 -5.86
C LEU A 255 10.17 -19.25 -5.61
N GLY A 256 10.72 -19.83 -6.68
CA GLY A 256 12.04 -20.47 -6.64
C GLY A 256 13.10 -19.48 -6.16
N GLY A 257 13.95 -19.92 -5.23
CA GLY A 257 15.05 -19.09 -4.72
C GLY A 257 16.25 -19.15 -5.66
N ARG A 258 16.64 -18.02 -6.25
CA ARG A 258 18.08 -17.80 -6.52
C ARG A 258 18.69 -17.38 -5.17
N ARG A 259 19.52 -18.27 -4.62
CA ARG A 259 20.40 -17.93 -3.50
C ARG A 259 21.53 -17.05 -4.01
#